data_AF-A0A2G1XFJ1-F1
#
_entry.id   AF-A0A2G1XFJ1-F1
#
_cell.length_a   1.000
_cell.length_b   1.000
_cell.length_c   1.000
_cell.angle_alpha   90.00
_cell.angle_beta   90.00
_cell.angle_gamma   90.00
#
_symmetry.space_group_name_H-M   'P 1'
#
loop_
_entity.id
_entity.type
_entity.pdbx_description
1 polymer ?
#
loop_
_entity_poly.entity_id
_entity_poly.type
_entity_poly.pdbx_seq_one_letter_code
_entity_poly.pdbx_strand_id
1 'polypeptide(L)'
;MAVAGPTGPALSREEVDRALARLAAEHEAVESSLLALQDHAGRRLLEGAELNGTTLSRWTATEQLITQLWVYFDAYTDALESARELRGRRRWPTQTELSELTDLLSGTALILPSGPPAATALALGPAARLSERMSLTELVERMNGWYAQALDVVVTADAVWSALPARIDLLAAELQRTRALAHSVGVRPGEHPSGDDLEEIARELAALRSEVISDPLAFWAGASPSAAPGGGRPDTTRYDRAARALEDVRREVEAVLDVRQDAEQRLMRVRDVLSRADRTLGEARLARTEVLSKIAAYEVPAVSGPPTALYEQLSAAAEHRRHARWHRLSPLLDGLEQRADEELLRARESLTAVTAPLAVRAELRGRLDAYRAKASRLGLAEDLFVVERYDVARRMLWSAPCDLVAAENAVLRYQRAVTGTPDPPAGPAAAGPADHRGDA
;
A
#
# COMPACT_ATOMS: atom_id res chain seq x y z
N MET A 1 5.61 -72.72 41.56
CA MET A 1 6.52 -71.70 42.12
C MET A 1 5.67 -70.65 42.80
N ALA A 2 5.91 -70.41 44.08
CA ALA A 2 5.12 -69.54 44.93
C ALA A 2 5.20 -68.08 44.46
N VAL A 3 4.04 -67.48 44.21
CA VAL A 3 3.89 -66.05 43.97
C VAL A 3 4.04 -65.36 45.31
N ALA A 4 5.13 -64.61 45.50
CA ALA A 4 5.29 -63.72 46.62
C ALA A 4 4.27 -62.58 46.47
N GLY A 5 3.25 -62.56 47.32
CA GLY A 5 2.33 -61.43 47.45
C GLY A 5 3.07 -60.18 47.97
N PRO A 6 2.57 -58.97 47.68
CA PRO A 6 3.22 -57.74 48.10
C PRO A 6 3.34 -57.67 49.62
N THR A 7 4.57 -57.67 50.12
CA THR A 7 4.91 -57.55 51.54
C THR A 7 4.90 -56.08 51.96
N GLY A 8 3.71 -55.55 52.19
CA GLY A 8 3.48 -54.35 53.00
C GLY A 8 2.44 -54.66 54.08
N PRO A 9 2.46 -54.04 55.27
CA PRO A 9 1.36 -54.18 56.22
C PRO A 9 0.06 -53.71 55.55
N ALA A 10 -1.01 -54.50 55.68
CA ALA A 10 -2.33 -54.13 55.16
C ALA A 10 -2.74 -52.75 55.72
N LEU A 11 -3.30 -51.90 54.85
CA LEU A 11 -3.71 -50.55 55.23
C LEU A 11 -4.70 -50.61 56.40
N SER A 12 -4.53 -49.69 57.36
CA SER A 12 -5.51 -49.52 58.43
C SER A 12 -6.82 -48.99 57.86
N ARG A 13 -7.93 -49.19 58.59
CA ARG A 13 -9.26 -48.72 58.17
C ARG A 13 -9.29 -47.23 57.80
N GLU A 14 -8.63 -46.38 58.59
CA GLU A 14 -8.57 -44.94 58.34
C GLU A 14 -7.72 -44.60 57.10
N GLU A 15 -6.71 -45.41 56.78
CA GLU A 15 -5.91 -45.25 55.57
C GLU A 15 -6.68 -45.70 54.32
N VAL A 16 -7.45 -46.78 54.41
CA VAL A 16 -8.36 -47.23 53.34
C VAL A 16 -9.44 -46.18 53.07
N ASP A 17 -10.07 -45.63 54.12
CA ASP A 17 -11.11 -44.59 53.97
C ASP A 17 -10.52 -43.32 53.33
N ARG A 18 -9.28 -42.93 53.70
CA ARG A 18 -8.56 -41.81 53.05
C ARG A 18 -8.19 -42.11 51.60
N ALA A 19 -7.73 -43.32 51.29
CA ALA A 19 -7.39 -43.73 49.93
C ALA A 19 -8.64 -43.73 49.02
N LEU A 20 -9.77 -44.25 49.50
CA LEU A 20 -11.04 -44.22 48.77
C LEU A 20 -11.55 -42.79 48.55
N ALA A 21 -11.43 -41.91 49.55
CA ALA A 21 -11.80 -40.51 49.40
C ALA A 21 -10.91 -39.79 48.36
N ARG A 22 -9.61 -40.07 48.35
CA ARG A 22 -8.68 -39.52 47.35
C ARG A 22 -9.01 -40.01 45.94
N LEU A 23 -9.20 -41.33 45.75
CA LEU A 23 -9.55 -41.90 44.45
C LEU A 23 -10.93 -41.42 43.97
N ALA A 24 -11.88 -41.17 44.87
CA ALA A 24 -13.17 -40.57 44.52
C ALA A 24 -13.00 -39.15 43.94
N ALA A 25 -12.14 -38.33 44.55
CA ALA A 25 -11.85 -36.99 44.04
C ALA A 25 -11.06 -37.03 42.72
N GLU A 26 -10.13 -37.98 42.57
CA GLU A 26 -9.41 -38.21 41.30
C GLU A 26 -10.38 -38.67 40.20
N HIS A 27 -11.35 -39.55 40.51
CA HIS A 27 -12.41 -39.99 39.60
C HIS A 27 -13.25 -38.83 39.08
N GLU A 28 -13.78 -38.00 39.99
CA GLU A 28 -14.60 -36.83 39.63
C GLU A 28 -13.81 -35.83 38.76
N ALA A 29 -12.52 -35.63 39.06
CA ALA A 29 -11.64 -34.77 38.27
C ALA A 29 -11.39 -35.32 36.85
N VAL A 30 -11.21 -36.63 36.72
CA VAL A 30 -11.05 -37.30 35.42
C VAL A 30 -12.36 -37.24 34.62
N GLU A 31 -13.50 -37.51 35.26
CA GLU A 31 -14.83 -37.41 34.64
C GLU A 31 -15.07 -36.01 34.07
N SER A 32 -14.87 -34.97 34.89
CA SER A 32 -15.01 -33.58 34.46
C SER A 32 -14.08 -33.24 33.30
N SER A 33 -12.87 -33.78 33.27
CA SER A 33 -11.90 -33.53 32.18
C SER A 33 -12.33 -34.22 30.88
N LEU A 34 -12.83 -35.46 30.95
CA LEU A 34 -13.33 -36.19 29.78
C LEU A 34 -14.57 -35.52 29.17
N LEU A 35 -15.49 -35.03 30.01
CA LEU A 35 -16.64 -34.26 29.56
C LEU A 35 -16.22 -32.94 28.90
N ALA A 36 -15.24 -32.22 29.49
CA ALA A 36 -14.70 -31.01 28.89
C ALA A 36 -14.06 -31.26 27.51
N LEU A 37 -13.36 -32.39 27.33
CA LEU A 37 -12.83 -32.80 26.03
C LEU A 37 -13.93 -33.15 25.02
N GLN A 38 -15.04 -33.73 25.47
CA GLN A 38 -16.20 -34.04 24.63
C GLN A 38 -16.91 -32.77 24.13
N ASP A 39 -17.08 -31.78 25.00
CA ASP A 39 -17.78 -30.53 24.68
C ASP A 39 -16.89 -29.50 23.94
N HIS A 40 -15.61 -29.81 23.74
CA HIS A 40 -14.65 -28.88 23.14
C HIS A 40 -15.03 -28.49 21.70
N ALA A 41 -14.98 -27.19 21.39
CA ALA A 41 -15.35 -26.65 20.08
C ALA A 41 -14.56 -27.27 18.92
N GLY A 42 -13.22 -27.32 19.04
CA GLY A 42 -12.35 -28.01 18.09
C GLY A 42 -12.74 -29.46 17.77
N ARG A 43 -13.22 -30.23 18.76
CA ARG A 43 -13.67 -31.61 18.55
C ARG A 43 -14.93 -31.65 17.69
N ARG A 44 -15.94 -30.85 18.04
CA ARG A 44 -17.18 -30.76 17.26
C ARG A 44 -16.95 -30.36 15.81
N LEU A 45 -15.96 -29.49 15.58
CA LEU A 45 -15.56 -29.09 14.23
C LEU A 45 -14.85 -30.22 13.48
N LEU A 46 -13.95 -30.97 14.14
CA LEU A 46 -13.28 -32.13 13.55
C LEU A 46 -14.28 -33.26 13.19
N GLU A 47 -15.29 -33.50 14.01
CA GLU A 47 -16.34 -34.50 13.75
C GLU A 47 -17.26 -34.13 12.57
N GLY A 48 -17.45 -32.83 12.33
CA GLY A 48 -18.36 -32.33 11.29
C GLY A 48 -17.72 -31.98 9.95
N ALA A 49 -16.39 -31.96 9.85
CA ALA A 49 -15.65 -31.50 8.67
C ALA A 49 -15.15 -32.67 7.79
N GLU A 50 -15.04 -32.43 6.48
CA GLU A 50 -14.33 -33.33 5.58
C GLU A 50 -12.82 -33.15 5.74
N LEU A 51 -12.23 -33.99 6.59
CA LEU A 51 -10.82 -33.94 6.97
C LEU A 51 -9.92 -34.67 5.95
N ASN A 52 -8.76 -34.08 5.67
CA ASN A 52 -7.75 -34.66 4.79
C ASN A 52 -6.35 -34.61 5.44
N GLY A 53 -5.39 -35.27 4.80
CA GLY A 53 -3.96 -35.11 5.10
C GLY A 53 -3.57 -35.45 6.54
N THR A 54 -2.83 -34.53 7.18
CA THR A 54 -2.29 -34.73 8.53
C THR A 54 -3.40 -34.76 9.57
N THR A 55 -4.42 -33.91 9.39
CA THR A 55 -5.57 -33.82 10.28
C THR A 55 -6.35 -35.11 10.32
N LEU A 56 -6.66 -35.72 9.17
CA LEU A 56 -7.36 -37.00 9.12
C LEU A 56 -6.59 -38.12 9.83
N SER A 57 -5.29 -38.23 9.56
CA SER A 57 -4.43 -39.25 10.17
C SER A 57 -4.35 -39.11 11.69
N ARG A 58 -4.16 -37.88 12.20
CA ARG A 58 -4.11 -37.63 13.64
C ARG A 58 -5.48 -37.78 14.30
N TRP A 59 -6.55 -37.29 13.67
CA TRP A 59 -7.91 -37.37 14.21
C TRP A 59 -8.39 -38.81 14.34
N THR A 60 -8.18 -39.65 13.33
CA THR A 60 -8.55 -41.08 13.40
C THR A 60 -7.83 -41.82 14.53
N ALA A 61 -6.55 -41.52 14.77
CA ALA A 61 -5.81 -42.05 15.92
C ALA A 61 -6.36 -41.50 17.25
N THR A 62 -6.68 -40.21 17.31
CA THR A 62 -7.29 -39.57 18.48
C THR A 62 -8.66 -40.13 18.81
N GLU A 63 -9.50 -40.44 17.82
CA GLU A 63 -10.82 -41.04 18.00
C GLU A 63 -10.73 -42.43 18.66
N GLN A 64 -9.75 -43.23 18.24
CA GLN A 64 -9.45 -44.52 18.87
C GLN A 64 -8.96 -44.35 20.30
N LEU A 65 -8.09 -43.36 20.56
CA LEU A 65 -7.61 -43.03 21.91
C LEU A 65 -8.74 -42.58 22.82
N ILE A 66 -9.66 -41.73 22.34
CA ILE A 66 -10.84 -41.27 23.08
C ILE A 66 -11.76 -42.44 23.41
N THR A 67 -11.98 -43.36 22.47
CA THR A 67 -12.77 -44.57 22.72
C THR A 67 -12.11 -45.42 23.83
N GLN A 68 -10.79 -45.59 23.77
CA GLN A 68 -10.06 -46.36 24.77
C GLN A 68 -10.05 -45.68 26.15
N LEU A 69 -9.99 -44.35 26.20
CA LEU A 69 -10.09 -43.55 27.42
C LEU A 69 -11.39 -43.83 28.17
N TRP A 70 -12.52 -43.87 27.47
CA TRP A 70 -13.81 -44.20 28.08
C TRP A 70 -13.86 -45.64 28.58
N VAL A 71 -13.36 -46.62 27.82
CA VAL A 71 -13.28 -48.02 28.28
C VAL A 71 -12.46 -48.15 29.56
N TYR A 72 -11.34 -47.43 29.66
CA TYR A 72 -10.49 -47.45 30.85
C TYR A 72 -11.12 -46.70 32.02
N PHE A 73 -11.85 -45.62 31.74
CA PHE A 73 -12.62 -44.88 32.75
C PHE A 73 -13.76 -45.71 33.33
N ASP A 74 -14.48 -46.47 32.50
CA ASP A 74 -15.54 -47.39 32.94
C ASP A 74 -14.95 -48.46 33.86
N ALA A 75 -13.82 -49.06 33.46
CA ALA A 75 -13.16 -50.07 34.30
C ALA A 75 -12.59 -49.49 35.61
N TYR A 76 -12.15 -48.23 35.60
CA TYR A 76 -11.75 -47.51 36.81
C TYR A 76 -12.97 -47.26 37.73
N THR A 77 -14.12 -46.91 37.15
CA THR A 77 -15.39 -46.73 37.86
C THR A 77 -15.83 -48.04 38.52
N ASP A 78 -15.85 -49.15 37.79
CA ASP A 78 -16.19 -50.48 38.29
C ASP A 78 -15.28 -50.92 39.45
N ALA A 79 -13.97 -50.65 39.33
CA ALA A 79 -12.99 -50.97 40.36
C ALA A 79 -13.22 -50.15 41.64
N LEU A 80 -13.53 -48.85 41.50
CA LEU A 80 -13.82 -47.95 42.61
C LEU A 80 -15.14 -48.30 43.31
N GLU A 81 -16.17 -48.65 42.54
CA GLU A 81 -17.45 -49.15 43.07
C GLU A 81 -17.26 -50.47 43.83
N SER A 82 -16.53 -51.43 43.24
CA SER A 82 -16.20 -52.70 43.90
C SER A 82 -15.46 -52.49 45.23
N ALA A 83 -14.52 -51.54 45.28
CA ALA A 83 -13.79 -51.19 46.49
C ALA A 83 -14.70 -50.55 47.56
N ARG A 84 -15.62 -49.67 47.15
CA ARG A 84 -16.61 -49.05 48.04
C ARG A 84 -17.60 -50.07 48.59
N GLU A 85 -18.09 -51.00 47.76
CA GLU A 85 -18.96 -52.10 48.18
C GLU A 85 -18.27 -52.99 49.20
N LEU A 86 -17.03 -53.42 48.91
CA LEU A 86 -16.26 -54.29 49.81
C LEU A 86 -16.04 -53.61 51.17
N ARG A 87 -15.75 -52.29 51.17
CA ARG A 87 -15.64 -51.49 52.40
C ARG A 87 -16.97 -51.28 53.12
N GLY A 88 -18.09 -51.20 52.39
CA GLY A 88 -19.44 -50.95 52.90
C GLY A 88 -20.15 -52.18 53.49
N ARG A 89 -19.69 -53.40 53.17
CA ARG A 89 -20.29 -54.67 53.66
C ARG A 89 -20.30 -54.82 55.18
N ARG A 90 -19.31 -54.28 55.89
CA ARG A 90 -19.16 -54.44 57.34
C ARG A 90 -18.69 -53.16 58.03
N ARG A 91 -19.25 -52.88 59.22
CA ARG A 91 -18.82 -51.75 60.07
C ARG A 91 -17.39 -51.90 60.59
N TRP A 92 -16.88 -53.14 60.67
CA TRP A 92 -15.52 -53.49 61.07
C TRP A 92 -14.99 -54.58 60.10
N PRO A 93 -14.17 -54.21 59.11
CA PRO A 93 -13.64 -55.16 58.14
C PRO A 93 -12.71 -56.18 58.80
N THR A 94 -12.72 -57.43 58.32
CA THR A 94 -11.75 -58.44 58.77
C THR A 94 -10.37 -58.18 58.18
N GLN A 95 -9.32 -58.75 58.78
CA GLN A 95 -7.94 -58.62 58.27
C GLN A 95 -7.80 -59.09 56.81
N THR A 96 -8.58 -60.09 56.40
CA THR A 96 -8.65 -60.60 55.02
C THR A 96 -9.29 -59.59 54.07
N GLU A 97 -10.37 -58.92 54.50
CA GLU A 97 -11.02 -57.87 53.72
C GLU A 97 -10.11 -56.63 53.59
N LEU A 98 -9.34 -56.30 54.63
CA LEU A 98 -8.34 -55.22 54.57
C LEU A 98 -7.16 -55.54 53.65
N SER A 99 -6.71 -56.80 53.59
CA SER A 99 -5.69 -57.21 52.61
C SER A 99 -6.23 -57.20 51.18
N GLU A 100 -7.46 -57.66 50.96
CA GLU A 100 -8.12 -57.60 49.64
C GLU A 100 -8.32 -56.15 49.18
N LEU A 101 -8.74 -55.25 50.08
CA LEU A 101 -8.84 -53.81 49.81
C LEU A 101 -7.46 -53.20 49.51
N THR A 102 -6.42 -53.60 50.25
CA THR A 102 -5.05 -53.12 50.00
C THR A 102 -4.52 -53.58 48.65
N ASP A 103 -4.79 -54.83 48.26
CA ASP A 103 -4.39 -55.36 46.94
C ASP A 103 -5.17 -54.70 45.80
N LEU A 104 -6.43 -54.34 46.00
CA LEU A 104 -7.24 -53.65 44.99
C LEU A 104 -6.81 -52.18 44.85
N LEU A 105 -6.46 -51.52 45.95
CA LEU A 105 -6.06 -50.11 46.00
C LEU A 105 -4.58 -49.86 45.67
N SER A 106 -3.70 -50.83 45.94
CA SER A 106 -2.24 -50.66 45.84
C SER A 106 -1.54 -51.76 45.02
N GLY A 107 -2.25 -52.83 44.67
CA GLY A 107 -1.72 -53.96 43.92
C GLY A 107 -2.02 -53.92 42.42
N THR A 108 -1.50 -54.92 41.71
CA THR A 108 -1.60 -55.10 40.25
C THR A 108 -2.83 -55.93 39.87
N ALA A 109 -4.01 -55.53 40.35
CA ALA A 109 -5.21 -56.37 40.33
C ALA A 109 -6.10 -56.19 39.08
N LEU A 110 -5.96 -55.12 38.30
CA LEU A 110 -6.85 -54.85 37.16
C LEU A 110 -6.36 -55.57 35.92
N ILE A 111 -7.20 -56.42 35.33
CA ILE A 111 -6.96 -57.07 34.04
C ILE A 111 -7.72 -56.28 32.98
N LEU A 112 -6.99 -55.56 32.14
CA LEU A 112 -7.59 -54.73 31.08
C LEU A 112 -7.14 -55.19 29.70
N PRO A 113 -8.00 -55.02 28.66
CA PRO A 113 -7.58 -55.22 27.29
C PRO A 113 -6.45 -54.23 26.97
N SER A 114 -5.36 -54.72 26.40
CA SER A 114 -4.20 -53.89 26.09
C SER A 114 -4.55 -52.79 25.09
N GLY A 115 -4.08 -51.57 25.35
CA GLY A 115 -4.37 -50.37 24.55
C GLY A 115 -3.89 -50.42 23.08
N PRO A 116 -4.16 -49.38 22.29
CA PRO A 116 -4.05 -49.42 20.84
C PRO A 116 -2.62 -49.77 20.35
N PRO A 117 -2.52 -50.54 19.25
CA PRO A 117 -1.25 -51.11 18.78
C PRO A 117 -0.21 -50.07 18.39
N ALA A 118 -0.59 -48.85 18.01
CA ALA A 118 0.34 -47.83 17.53
C ALA A 118 1.29 -47.29 18.62
N ALA A 119 0.83 -47.17 19.87
CA ALA A 119 1.67 -46.73 20.99
C ALA A 119 2.52 -47.88 21.57
N THR A 120 2.09 -49.12 21.39
CA THR A 120 2.69 -50.32 22.01
C THR A 120 3.60 -51.11 21.05
N ALA A 121 3.43 -50.99 19.73
CA ALA A 121 4.20 -51.76 18.74
C ALA A 121 5.68 -51.38 18.66
N LEU A 122 6.08 -50.17 19.07
CA LEU A 122 7.48 -49.75 19.07
C LEU A 122 8.27 -50.24 20.31
N ALA A 123 7.58 -50.68 21.36
CA ALA A 123 8.22 -51.03 22.64
C ALA A 123 8.30 -52.54 22.91
N LEU A 124 7.43 -53.35 22.28
CA LEU A 124 7.33 -54.78 22.57
C LEU A 124 7.18 -55.56 21.26
N GLY A 125 8.06 -56.54 21.04
CA GLY A 125 8.04 -57.43 19.87
C GLY A 125 6.73 -58.23 19.69
N PRO A 126 6.70 -59.27 18.84
CA PRO A 126 5.47 -59.83 18.20
C PRO A 126 4.42 -60.50 19.11
N ALA A 127 4.50 -60.34 20.43
CA ALA A 127 3.51 -60.82 21.39
C ALA A 127 2.66 -59.64 21.89
N ALA A 128 1.66 -59.25 21.11
CA ALA A 128 0.57 -58.42 21.60
C ALA A 128 -0.11 -59.17 22.75
N ARG A 129 0.21 -58.80 24.00
CA ARG A 129 -0.51 -59.33 25.17
C ARG A 129 -1.96 -58.89 25.01
N LEU A 130 -2.92 -59.81 25.00
CA LEU A 130 -4.35 -59.50 24.87
C LEU A 130 -4.94 -58.89 26.16
N SER A 131 -4.23 -59.01 27.27
CA SER A 131 -4.63 -58.46 28.56
C SER A 131 -3.38 -58.08 29.38
N GLU A 132 -3.39 -56.89 29.97
CA GLU A 132 -2.34 -56.42 30.88
C GLU A 132 -2.88 -56.31 32.31
N ARG A 133 -2.02 -56.65 33.28
CA ARG A 133 -2.25 -56.39 34.70
C ARG A 133 -1.65 -55.05 35.06
N MET A 134 -2.45 -54.16 35.62
CA MET A 134 -2.03 -52.81 35.99
C MET A 134 -2.65 -52.38 37.32
N SER A 135 -1.93 -51.50 38.01
CA SER A 135 -2.44 -50.81 39.19
C SER A 135 -3.34 -49.63 38.82
N LEU A 136 -4.16 -49.15 39.77
CA LEU A 136 -5.00 -47.97 39.59
C LEU A 136 -4.17 -46.71 39.24
N THR A 137 -3.00 -46.55 39.88
CA THR A 137 -2.10 -45.42 39.62
C THR A 137 -1.55 -45.45 38.18
N GLU A 138 -1.09 -46.62 37.70
CA GLU A 138 -0.60 -46.78 36.33
C GLU A 138 -1.72 -46.57 35.29
N LEU A 139 -2.96 -46.95 35.63
CA LEU A 139 -4.11 -46.69 34.78
C LEU A 139 -4.36 -45.19 34.63
N VAL A 140 -4.41 -44.45 35.73
CA VAL A 140 -4.62 -43.00 35.71
C VAL A 140 -3.48 -42.28 35.01
N GLU A 141 -2.22 -42.67 35.24
CA GLU A 141 -1.07 -42.11 34.51
C GLU A 141 -1.17 -42.35 33.00
N ARG A 142 -1.57 -43.54 32.57
CA ARG A 142 -1.77 -43.85 31.15
C ARG A 142 -2.94 -43.08 30.55
N MET A 143 -4.06 -43.00 31.26
CA MET A 143 -5.20 -42.18 30.85
C MET A 143 -4.80 -40.71 30.70
N ASN A 144 -4.07 -40.14 31.66
CA ASN A 144 -3.57 -38.77 31.57
C ASN A 144 -2.68 -38.57 30.33
N GLY A 145 -1.83 -39.54 29.99
CA GLY A 145 -1.02 -39.51 28.77
C GLY A 145 -1.84 -39.53 27.48
N TRP A 146 -2.88 -40.35 27.40
CA TRP A 146 -3.78 -40.38 26.24
C TRP A 146 -4.68 -39.15 26.16
N TYR A 147 -5.17 -38.66 27.30
CA TYR A 147 -5.94 -37.44 27.40
C TYR A 147 -5.13 -36.24 26.89
N ALA A 148 -3.88 -36.13 27.32
CA ALA A 148 -2.94 -35.10 26.84
C ALA A 148 -2.77 -35.16 25.30
N GLN A 149 -2.62 -36.35 24.73
CA GLN A 149 -2.51 -36.53 23.27
C GLN A 149 -3.79 -36.16 22.53
N ALA A 150 -4.96 -36.52 23.07
CA ALA A 150 -6.25 -36.19 22.46
C ALA A 150 -6.55 -34.68 22.53
N LEU A 151 -6.30 -34.08 23.69
CA LEU A 151 -6.45 -32.65 23.92
C LEU A 151 -5.52 -31.86 22.99
N ASP A 152 -4.30 -32.33 22.76
CA ASP A 152 -3.33 -31.70 21.88
C ASP A 152 -3.88 -31.46 20.47
N VAL A 153 -4.47 -32.50 19.88
CA VAL A 153 -5.05 -32.45 18.53
C VAL A 153 -6.23 -31.48 18.48
N VAL A 154 -7.13 -31.58 19.47
CA VAL A 154 -8.36 -30.78 19.54
C VAL A 154 -8.04 -29.29 19.74
N VAL A 155 -7.15 -28.96 20.67
CA VAL A 155 -6.73 -27.57 20.95
C VAL A 155 -5.95 -26.99 19.77
N THR A 156 -5.10 -27.79 19.12
CA THR A 156 -4.34 -27.35 17.94
C THR A 156 -5.28 -26.99 16.79
N ALA A 157 -6.25 -27.84 16.48
CA ALA A 157 -7.23 -27.58 15.43
C ALA A 157 -8.08 -26.33 15.74
N ASP A 158 -8.54 -26.21 16.98
CA ASP A 158 -9.32 -25.04 17.45
C ASP A 158 -8.54 -23.73 17.33
N ALA A 159 -7.27 -23.73 17.73
CA ALA A 159 -6.40 -22.56 17.64
C ALA A 159 -6.17 -22.11 16.18
N VAL A 160 -5.99 -23.05 15.26
CA VAL A 160 -5.82 -22.77 13.82
C VAL A 160 -7.11 -22.23 13.21
N TRP A 161 -8.25 -22.89 13.45
CA TRP A 161 -9.55 -22.46 12.92
C TRP A 161 -10.08 -21.17 13.54
N SER A 162 -9.65 -20.84 14.76
CA SER A 162 -9.98 -19.55 15.37
C SER A 162 -9.17 -18.39 14.78
N ALA A 163 -7.95 -18.64 14.30
CA ALA A 163 -7.03 -17.59 13.87
C ALA A 163 -6.99 -17.37 12.35
N LEU A 164 -6.86 -18.44 11.56
CA LEU A 164 -6.53 -18.33 10.13
C LEU A 164 -7.71 -17.90 9.24
N PRO A 165 -8.96 -18.35 9.45
CA PRO A 165 -10.09 -17.94 8.61
C PRO A 165 -10.31 -16.41 8.59
N ALA A 166 -10.30 -15.76 9.74
CA ALA A 166 -10.45 -14.31 9.84
C ALA A 166 -9.33 -13.57 9.08
N ARG A 167 -8.11 -14.11 9.12
CA ARG A 167 -6.96 -13.57 8.40
C ARG A 167 -7.11 -13.71 6.88
N ILE A 168 -7.63 -14.84 6.40
CA ILE A 168 -7.93 -15.05 4.97
C ILE A 168 -8.98 -14.06 4.51
N ASP A 169 -10.06 -13.86 5.27
CA ASP A 169 -11.13 -12.94 4.89
C ASP A 169 -10.62 -11.50 4.78
N LEU A 170 -9.74 -11.06 5.69
CA LEU A 170 -9.08 -9.75 5.60
C LEU A 170 -8.22 -9.61 4.33
N LEU A 171 -7.42 -10.63 4.00
CA LEU A 171 -6.58 -10.62 2.79
C LEU A 171 -7.41 -10.67 1.51
N ALA A 172 -8.50 -11.45 1.49
CA ALA A 172 -9.42 -11.52 0.36
C ALA A 172 -10.12 -10.18 0.13
N ALA A 173 -10.51 -9.49 1.21
CA ALA A 173 -11.10 -8.15 1.12
C ALA A 173 -10.10 -7.12 0.58
N GLU A 174 -8.83 -7.16 1.02
CA GLU A 174 -7.79 -6.28 0.49
C GLU A 174 -7.50 -6.58 -0.98
N LEU A 175 -7.40 -7.86 -1.35
CA LEU A 175 -7.22 -8.28 -2.74
C LEU A 175 -8.33 -7.72 -3.63
N GLN A 176 -9.59 -7.74 -3.17
CA GLN A 176 -10.71 -7.21 -3.94
C GLN A 176 -10.64 -5.68 -4.09
N ARG A 177 -10.17 -4.95 -3.06
CA ARG A 177 -9.92 -3.52 -3.16
C ARG A 177 -8.81 -3.21 -4.17
N THR A 178 -7.68 -3.91 -4.09
CA THR A 178 -6.56 -3.74 -5.02
C THR A 178 -6.95 -4.08 -6.45
N ARG A 179 -7.79 -5.09 -6.66
CA ARG A 179 -8.36 -5.42 -7.98
C ARG A 179 -9.25 -4.33 -8.55
N ALA A 180 -10.12 -3.75 -7.71
CA ALA A 180 -10.97 -2.64 -8.14
C ALA A 180 -10.12 -1.42 -8.52
N LEU A 181 -9.06 -1.14 -7.74
CA LEU A 181 -8.08 -0.11 -8.07
C LEU A 181 -7.38 -0.41 -9.40
N ALA A 182 -6.78 -1.59 -9.54
CA ALA A 182 -6.10 -2.04 -10.75
C ALA A 182 -6.99 -1.89 -12.00
N HIS A 183 -8.25 -2.32 -11.91
CA HIS A 183 -9.20 -2.21 -13.01
C HIS A 183 -9.48 -0.75 -13.40
N SER A 184 -9.61 0.16 -12.42
CA SER A 184 -9.82 1.59 -12.69
C SER A 184 -8.64 2.24 -13.42
N VAL A 185 -7.44 1.68 -13.27
CA VAL A 185 -6.19 2.15 -13.87
C VAL A 185 -5.92 1.53 -15.24
N GLY A 186 -6.67 0.48 -15.58
CA GLY A 186 -6.48 -0.32 -16.79
C GLY A 186 -5.44 -1.43 -16.63
N VAL A 187 -5.04 -1.76 -15.40
CA VAL A 187 -4.25 -2.96 -15.11
C VAL A 187 -5.19 -4.15 -15.17
N ARG A 188 -5.01 -5.01 -16.18
CA ARG A 188 -5.84 -6.19 -16.45
C ARG A 188 -4.98 -7.44 -16.53
N PRO A 189 -5.51 -8.61 -16.13
CA PRO A 189 -4.87 -9.91 -16.37
C PRO A 189 -4.57 -10.09 -17.87
N GLY A 190 -3.39 -10.60 -18.20
CA GLY A 190 -2.87 -10.82 -19.54
C GLY A 190 -2.33 -9.57 -20.25
N GLU A 191 -2.66 -8.37 -19.78
CA GLU A 191 -2.16 -7.10 -20.33
C GLU A 191 -1.05 -6.49 -19.47
N HIS A 192 -1.05 -6.75 -18.16
CA HIS A 192 -0.08 -6.20 -17.21
C HIS A 192 0.34 -7.26 -16.17
N PRO A 193 1.64 -7.36 -15.82
CA PRO A 193 2.14 -8.36 -14.86
C PRO A 193 1.42 -8.29 -13.51
N SER A 194 1.25 -7.09 -12.95
CA SER A 194 0.51 -6.90 -11.70
C SER A 194 -0.96 -7.38 -11.76
N GLY A 195 -1.56 -7.47 -12.94
CA GLY A 195 -2.89 -8.07 -13.14
C GLY A 195 -2.84 -9.60 -13.01
N ASP A 196 -1.81 -10.23 -13.58
CA ASP A 196 -1.56 -11.67 -13.48
C ASP A 196 -1.20 -12.06 -12.04
N ASP A 197 -0.38 -11.25 -11.37
CA ASP A 197 -0.02 -11.45 -9.96
C ASP A 197 -1.25 -11.42 -9.05
N LEU A 198 -2.22 -10.51 -9.30
CA LEU A 198 -3.50 -10.50 -8.56
C LEU A 198 -4.35 -11.74 -8.80
N GLU A 199 -4.26 -12.38 -9.97
CA GLU A 199 -4.93 -13.66 -10.22
C GLU A 199 -4.21 -14.83 -9.54
N GLU A 200 -2.89 -14.82 -9.53
CA GLU A 200 -2.08 -15.83 -8.82
C GLU A 200 -2.31 -15.78 -7.31
N ILE A 201 -2.23 -14.59 -6.70
CA ILE A 201 -2.48 -14.39 -5.27
C ILE A 201 -3.89 -14.85 -4.90
N ALA A 202 -4.88 -14.61 -5.76
CA ALA A 202 -6.25 -15.06 -5.48
C ALA A 202 -6.42 -16.57 -5.53
N ARG A 203 -5.75 -17.23 -6.48
CA ARG A 203 -5.72 -18.69 -6.55
C ARG A 203 -5.01 -19.25 -5.31
N GLU A 204 -3.91 -18.64 -4.88
CA GLU A 204 -3.20 -19.03 -3.65
C GLU A 204 -4.08 -18.85 -2.40
N LEU A 205 -4.76 -17.71 -2.23
CA LEU A 205 -5.64 -17.48 -1.08
C LEU A 205 -6.85 -18.44 -1.08
N ALA A 206 -7.41 -18.76 -2.25
CA ALA A 206 -8.49 -19.74 -2.36
C ALA A 206 -8.01 -21.16 -1.99
N ALA A 207 -6.82 -21.56 -2.46
CA ALA A 207 -6.20 -22.83 -2.10
C ALA A 207 -5.91 -22.91 -0.59
N LEU A 208 -5.31 -21.86 -0.01
CA LEU A 208 -5.08 -21.74 1.43
C LEU A 208 -6.37 -21.88 2.22
N ARG A 209 -7.47 -21.25 1.78
CA ARG A 209 -8.78 -21.39 2.44
C ARG A 209 -9.26 -22.83 2.45
N SER A 210 -9.20 -23.53 1.31
CA SER A 210 -9.59 -24.95 1.25
C SER A 210 -8.68 -25.84 2.11
N GLU A 211 -7.37 -25.61 2.08
CA GLU A 211 -6.41 -26.39 2.85
C GLU A 211 -6.60 -26.23 4.36
N VAL A 212 -6.87 -25.02 4.86
CA VAL A 212 -7.09 -24.79 6.30
C VAL A 212 -8.37 -25.43 6.79
N ILE A 213 -9.43 -25.40 5.97
CA ILE A 213 -10.71 -26.00 6.33
C ILE A 213 -10.60 -27.52 6.42
N SER A 214 -9.85 -28.15 5.51
CA SER A 214 -9.72 -29.61 5.46
C SER A 214 -8.53 -30.19 6.26
N ASP A 215 -7.44 -29.43 6.45
CA ASP A 215 -6.22 -29.88 7.14
C ASP A 215 -5.62 -28.79 8.06
N PRO A 216 -6.31 -28.38 9.13
CA PRO A 216 -5.80 -27.36 10.07
C PRO A 216 -4.49 -27.76 10.76
N LEU A 217 -4.28 -29.04 11.08
CA LEU A 217 -3.07 -29.47 11.79
C LEU A 217 -1.80 -29.32 10.96
N ALA A 218 -1.90 -29.27 9.62
CA ALA A 218 -0.77 -28.95 8.75
C ALA A 218 -0.28 -27.49 8.92
N PHE A 219 -1.12 -26.61 9.43
CA PHE A 219 -0.80 -25.20 9.70
C PHE A 219 -0.37 -24.96 11.16
N TRP A 220 0.05 -25.99 11.89
CA TRP A 220 0.64 -25.81 13.22
C TRP A 220 2.16 -25.88 13.17
N ALA A 221 2.82 -24.87 13.72
CA ALA A 221 4.27 -24.83 13.86
C ALA A 221 4.68 -24.81 15.35
N GLY A 222 5.61 -25.69 15.71
CA GLY A 222 6.19 -25.76 17.06
C GLY A 222 5.87 -27.05 17.79
N ALA A 223 6.08 -27.03 19.10
CA ALA A 223 5.78 -28.15 19.97
C ALA A 223 4.27 -28.31 20.18
N SER A 224 3.89 -29.49 20.63
CA SER A 224 2.54 -29.82 21.09
C SER A 224 2.12 -28.87 22.22
N PRO A 225 0.91 -28.26 22.19
CA PRO A 225 0.38 -27.47 23.30
C PRO A 225 0.43 -28.17 24.66
N SER A 226 0.38 -29.50 24.71
CA SER A 226 0.47 -30.27 25.95
C SER A 226 1.89 -30.38 26.55
N ALA A 227 2.96 -30.05 25.79
CA ALA A 227 4.34 -30.19 26.26
C ALA A 227 4.83 -28.97 27.07
N ALA A 228 4.32 -27.77 26.78
CA ALA A 228 4.59 -26.54 27.54
C ALA A 228 3.56 -25.45 27.18
N PRO A 229 3.15 -24.59 28.14
CA PRO A 229 2.33 -23.41 27.84
C PRO A 229 3.01 -22.53 26.79
N GLY A 230 2.35 -22.31 25.65
CA GLY A 230 2.89 -21.51 24.53
C GLY A 230 3.82 -22.26 23.56
N GLY A 231 3.85 -23.60 23.60
CA GLY A 231 4.78 -24.43 22.82
C GLY A 231 4.63 -24.38 21.29
N GLY A 232 3.50 -23.90 20.76
CA GLY A 232 3.27 -23.84 19.32
C GLY A 232 2.32 -22.70 18.92
N ARG A 233 2.29 -22.41 17.62
CA ARG A 233 1.47 -21.35 17.02
C ARG A 233 0.99 -21.76 15.63
N PRO A 234 -0.14 -21.20 15.16
CA PRO A 234 -0.52 -21.31 13.76
C PRO A 234 0.60 -20.75 12.85
N ASP A 235 0.98 -21.50 11.83
CA ASP A 235 1.94 -21.10 10.81
C ASP A 235 1.29 -20.04 9.90
N THR A 236 1.77 -18.80 10.03
CA THR A 236 1.31 -17.67 9.23
C THR A 236 2.21 -17.38 8.02
N THR A 237 3.28 -18.15 7.79
CA THR A 237 4.33 -17.79 6.82
C THR A 237 3.81 -17.62 5.38
N ARG A 238 2.92 -18.50 4.91
CA ARG A 238 2.28 -18.37 3.58
C ARG A 238 1.35 -17.16 3.51
N TYR A 239 0.63 -16.85 4.59
CA TYR A 239 -0.23 -15.66 4.69
C TYR A 239 0.58 -14.37 4.70
N ASP A 240 1.69 -14.35 5.43
CA ASP A 240 2.62 -13.23 5.48
C ASP A 240 3.24 -12.98 4.10
N ARG A 241 3.56 -14.04 3.36
CA ARG A 241 4.05 -13.95 1.98
C ARG A 241 2.98 -13.41 1.03
N ALA A 242 1.77 -13.96 1.05
CA ALA A 242 0.66 -13.48 0.23
C ALA A 242 0.30 -12.01 0.54
N ALA A 243 0.35 -11.62 1.82
CA ALA A 243 0.14 -10.24 2.25
C ALA A 243 1.20 -9.29 1.68
N ARG A 244 2.49 -9.68 1.72
CA ARG A 244 3.59 -8.89 1.15
C ARG A 244 3.47 -8.79 -0.37
N ALA A 245 3.20 -9.89 -1.05
CA ALA A 245 3.00 -9.90 -2.49
C ALA A 245 1.84 -8.99 -2.91
N LEU A 246 0.71 -9.03 -2.19
CA LEU A 246 -0.42 -8.15 -2.45
C LEU A 246 -0.08 -6.67 -2.23
N GLU A 247 0.70 -6.38 -1.19
CA GLU A 247 1.16 -5.02 -0.87
C GLU A 247 2.18 -4.50 -1.88
N ASP A 248 3.07 -5.36 -2.40
CA ASP A 248 3.98 -5.04 -3.49
C ASP A 248 3.19 -4.69 -4.77
N VAL A 249 2.21 -5.53 -5.13
CA VAL A 249 1.33 -5.27 -6.28
C VAL A 249 0.51 -4.00 -6.10
N ARG A 250 0.00 -3.72 -4.90
CA ARG A 250 -0.71 -2.46 -4.59
C ARG A 250 0.18 -1.25 -4.88
N ARG A 251 1.44 -1.29 -4.42
CA ARG A 251 2.42 -0.23 -4.67
C ARG A 251 2.72 -0.04 -6.15
N GLU A 252 2.80 -1.11 -6.93
CA GLU A 252 2.96 -1.01 -8.39
C GLU A 252 1.75 -0.35 -9.06
N VAL A 253 0.53 -0.76 -8.69
CA VAL A 253 -0.70 -0.17 -9.22
C VAL A 253 -0.80 1.33 -8.87
N GLU A 254 -0.42 1.71 -7.65
CA GLU A 254 -0.36 3.11 -7.21
C GLU A 254 0.69 3.91 -7.99
N ALA A 255 1.87 3.34 -8.25
CA ALA A 255 2.88 3.99 -9.09
C ALA A 255 2.35 4.27 -10.51
N VAL A 256 1.58 3.35 -11.09
CA VAL A 256 0.93 3.57 -12.40
C VAL A 256 -0.11 4.70 -12.33
N LEU A 257 -0.87 4.79 -11.23
CA LEU A 257 -1.80 5.90 -10.99
C LEU A 257 -1.07 7.25 -10.94
N ASP A 258 0.01 7.33 -10.18
CA ASP A 258 0.77 8.56 -10.00
C ASP A 258 1.35 9.04 -11.34
N VAL A 259 1.92 8.13 -12.14
CA VAL A 259 2.44 8.45 -13.49
C VAL A 259 1.32 8.97 -14.40
N ARG A 260 0.12 8.37 -14.34
CA ARG A 260 -1.05 8.83 -15.12
C ARG A 260 -1.48 10.23 -14.71
N GLN A 261 -1.57 10.48 -13.41
CA GLN A 261 -1.98 11.77 -12.87
C GLN A 261 -0.96 12.87 -13.17
N ASP A 262 0.33 12.59 -13.01
CA ASP A 262 1.39 13.54 -13.36
C ASP A 262 1.34 13.89 -14.85
N ALA A 263 1.27 12.90 -15.74
CA ALA A 263 1.17 13.14 -17.18
C ALA A 263 -0.06 13.99 -17.55
N GLU A 264 -1.19 13.78 -16.89
CA GLU A 264 -2.39 14.59 -17.09
C GLU A 264 -2.19 16.03 -16.63
N GLN A 265 -1.64 16.25 -15.43
CA GLN A 265 -1.33 17.58 -14.91
C GLN A 265 -0.32 18.32 -15.81
N ARG A 266 0.69 17.63 -16.31
CA ARG A 266 1.69 18.17 -17.26
C ARG A 266 1.05 18.61 -18.56
N LEU A 267 0.19 17.78 -19.17
CA LEU A 267 -0.58 18.16 -20.37
C LEU A 267 -1.46 19.39 -20.14
N MET A 268 -2.12 19.49 -18.97
CA MET A 268 -2.91 20.68 -18.64
C MET A 268 -2.04 21.93 -18.53
N ARG A 269 -0.87 21.82 -17.87
CA ARG A 269 0.09 22.93 -17.75
C ARG A 269 0.58 23.41 -19.12
N VAL A 270 0.99 22.50 -20.01
CA VAL A 270 1.43 22.85 -21.38
C VAL A 270 0.32 23.59 -22.13
N ARG A 271 -0.91 23.07 -22.08
CA ARG A 271 -2.08 23.71 -22.71
C ARG A 271 -2.32 25.13 -22.18
N ASP A 272 -2.18 25.33 -20.87
CA ASP A 272 -2.35 26.65 -20.25
C ASP A 272 -1.26 27.64 -20.66
N VAL A 273 0.00 27.17 -20.76
CA VAL A 273 1.13 27.99 -21.24
C VAL A 273 0.93 28.40 -22.70
N LEU A 274 0.58 27.46 -23.58
CA LEU A 274 0.29 27.77 -24.99
C LEU A 274 -0.88 28.75 -25.13
N SER A 275 -1.94 28.59 -24.33
CA SER A 275 -3.07 29.51 -24.31
C SER A 275 -2.70 30.92 -23.82
N ARG A 276 -1.69 31.05 -22.95
CA ARG A 276 -1.13 32.37 -22.56
C ARG A 276 -0.28 32.96 -23.68
N ALA A 277 0.51 32.14 -24.36
CA ALA A 277 1.31 32.56 -25.51
C ALA A 277 0.42 33.12 -26.63
N ASP A 278 -0.66 32.40 -26.98
CA ASP A 278 -1.63 32.85 -28.00
C ASP A 278 -2.31 34.17 -27.64
N ARG A 279 -2.72 34.35 -26.38
CA ARG A 279 -3.26 35.64 -25.92
C ARG A 279 -2.25 36.77 -26.07
N THR A 280 -1.00 36.52 -25.69
CA THR A 280 0.09 37.51 -25.78
C THR A 280 0.40 37.85 -27.25
N LEU A 281 0.39 36.86 -28.15
CA LEU A 281 0.51 37.08 -29.59
C LEU A 281 -0.69 37.87 -30.15
N GLY A 282 -1.91 37.60 -29.68
CA GLY A 282 -3.10 38.37 -30.02
C GLY A 282 -2.96 39.84 -29.62
N GLU A 283 -2.52 40.10 -28.39
CA GLU A 283 -2.22 41.45 -27.90
C GLU A 283 -1.13 42.13 -28.74
N ALA A 284 -0.06 41.42 -29.09
CA ALA A 284 1.00 41.94 -29.95
C ALA A 284 0.48 42.33 -31.35
N ARG A 285 -0.45 41.57 -31.94
CA ARG A 285 -1.07 41.91 -33.24
C ARG A 285 -1.95 43.16 -33.15
N LEU A 286 -2.70 43.31 -32.07
CA LEU A 286 -3.51 44.51 -31.82
C LEU A 286 -2.60 45.73 -31.63
N ALA A 287 -1.58 45.61 -30.78
CA ALA A 287 -0.59 46.67 -30.55
C ALA A 287 0.14 47.05 -31.84
N ARG A 288 0.47 46.09 -32.71
CA ARG A 288 1.10 46.35 -34.00
C ARG A 288 0.23 47.21 -34.90
N THR A 289 -1.06 46.90 -34.95
CA THR A 289 -2.05 47.69 -35.71
C THR A 289 -2.13 49.12 -35.17
N GLU A 290 -2.12 49.28 -33.85
CA GLU A 290 -2.11 50.59 -33.20
C GLU A 290 -0.82 51.38 -33.51
N VAL A 291 0.35 50.76 -33.40
CA VAL A 291 1.66 51.39 -33.66
C VAL A 291 1.73 51.87 -35.11
N LEU A 292 1.37 51.02 -36.07
CA LEU A 292 1.37 51.37 -37.50
C LEU A 292 0.41 52.52 -37.82
N SER A 293 -0.69 52.69 -37.07
CA SER A 293 -1.60 53.83 -37.23
C SER A 293 -1.06 55.14 -36.64
N LYS A 294 -0.23 55.05 -35.58
CA LYS A 294 0.22 56.20 -34.78
C LYS A 294 1.63 56.68 -35.10
N ILE A 295 2.46 55.83 -35.71
CA ILE A 295 3.90 56.07 -35.89
C ILE A 295 4.25 55.91 -37.37
N ALA A 296 4.88 56.93 -37.94
CA ALA A 296 5.37 56.93 -39.31
C ALA A 296 6.80 56.39 -39.37
N ALA A 297 7.17 55.81 -40.51
CA ALA A 297 8.55 55.47 -40.87
C ALA A 297 9.30 54.56 -39.87
N TYR A 298 8.59 53.75 -39.08
CA TYR A 298 9.17 52.76 -38.19
C TYR A 298 8.82 51.34 -38.67
N GLU A 299 9.84 50.50 -38.88
CA GLU A 299 9.65 49.10 -39.23
C GLU A 299 9.21 48.30 -38.00
N VAL A 300 7.90 48.09 -37.87
CA VAL A 300 7.34 47.27 -36.78
C VAL A 300 7.43 45.79 -37.16
N PRO A 301 8.13 44.94 -36.37
CA PRO A 301 8.27 43.52 -36.67
C PRO A 301 6.93 42.82 -36.92
N ALA A 302 6.93 41.84 -37.83
CA ALA A 302 5.76 40.99 -38.04
C ALA A 302 5.59 40.06 -36.82
N VAL A 303 4.34 39.91 -36.36
CA VAL A 303 4.01 38.97 -35.28
C VAL A 303 3.56 37.66 -35.90
N SER A 304 4.24 36.57 -35.57
CA SER A 304 3.93 35.23 -36.06
C SER A 304 2.50 34.77 -35.70
N GLY A 305 1.98 33.81 -36.47
CA GLY A 305 0.71 33.13 -36.21
C GLY A 305 0.74 32.24 -34.94
N PRO A 306 -0.40 31.65 -34.55
CA PRO A 306 -0.43 30.67 -33.46
C PRO A 306 0.47 29.47 -33.80
N PRO A 307 1.11 28.82 -32.82
CA PRO A 307 2.06 27.73 -33.05
C PRO A 307 1.32 26.41 -33.33
N THR A 308 0.72 26.26 -34.51
CA THR A 308 -0.11 25.10 -34.90
C THR A 308 0.61 23.75 -34.71
N ALA A 309 1.90 23.68 -35.03
CA ALA A 309 2.70 22.46 -34.86
C ALA A 309 2.79 21.99 -33.40
N LEU A 310 2.79 22.90 -32.42
CA LEU A 310 2.79 22.53 -31.00
C LEU A 310 1.43 22.03 -30.54
N TYR A 311 0.33 22.58 -31.07
CA TYR A 311 -1.01 22.07 -30.82
C TYR A 311 -1.23 20.67 -31.41
N GLU A 312 -0.70 20.41 -32.61
CA GLU A 312 -0.71 19.07 -33.20
C GLU A 312 0.06 18.08 -32.32
N GLN A 313 1.26 18.45 -31.86
CA GLN A 313 2.05 17.60 -30.96
C GLN A 313 1.40 17.41 -29.59
N LEU A 314 0.74 18.43 -29.04
CA LEU A 314 -0.06 18.31 -27.82
C LEU A 314 -1.23 17.33 -28.00
N SER A 315 -1.88 17.34 -29.18
CA SER A 315 -2.93 16.38 -29.51
C SER A 315 -2.39 14.95 -29.59
N ALA A 316 -1.23 14.76 -30.24
CA ALA A 316 -0.54 13.47 -30.29
C ALA A 316 -0.14 12.98 -28.88
N ALA A 317 0.32 13.88 -28.01
CA ALA A 317 0.60 13.58 -26.60
C ALA A 317 -0.65 13.08 -25.86
N ALA A 318 -1.79 13.75 -26.06
CA ALA A 318 -3.05 13.35 -25.48
C ALA A 318 -3.51 11.97 -25.99
N GLU A 319 -3.25 11.64 -27.26
CA GLU A 319 -3.51 10.31 -27.81
C GLU A 319 -2.57 9.23 -27.25
N HIS A 320 -1.28 9.53 -27.06
CA HIS A 320 -0.34 8.62 -26.41
C HIS A 320 -0.79 8.30 -24.99
N ARG A 321 -1.26 9.30 -24.22
CA ARG A 321 -1.86 9.10 -22.89
C ARG A 321 -3.09 8.21 -22.94
N ARG A 322 -4.03 8.45 -23.86
CA ARG A 322 -5.27 7.65 -23.99
C ARG A 322 -4.99 6.17 -24.23
N HIS A 323 -3.94 5.84 -24.96
CA HIS A 323 -3.53 4.48 -25.28
C HIS A 323 -2.43 3.94 -24.34
N ALA A 324 -2.17 4.58 -23.20
CA ALA A 324 -1.16 4.18 -22.22
C ALA A 324 0.26 3.95 -22.79
N ARG A 325 0.66 4.71 -23.83
CA ARG A 325 1.98 4.62 -24.47
C ARG A 325 3.02 5.48 -23.75
N TRP A 326 3.31 5.14 -22.50
CA TRP A 326 4.14 5.94 -21.57
C TRP A 326 5.55 6.22 -22.08
N HIS A 327 6.21 5.23 -22.69
CA HIS A 327 7.56 5.35 -23.24
C HIS A 327 7.69 6.40 -24.34
N ARG A 328 6.61 6.64 -25.10
CA ARG A 328 6.58 7.70 -26.12
C ARG A 328 6.11 9.04 -25.55
N LEU A 329 5.26 8.99 -24.52
CA LEU A 329 4.69 10.18 -23.91
C LEU A 329 5.73 10.99 -23.14
N SER A 330 6.56 10.34 -22.31
CA SER A 330 7.52 11.05 -21.45
C SER A 330 8.48 11.98 -22.22
N PRO A 331 9.27 11.51 -23.20
CA PRO A 331 10.20 12.39 -23.92
C PRO A 331 9.46 13.47 -24.74
N LEU A 332 8.26 13.16 -25.22
CA LEU A 332 7.44 14.10 -25.97
C LEU A 332 6.91 15.22 -25.06
N LEU A 333 6.51 14.90 -23.82
CA LEU A 333 6.09 15.88 -22.81
C LEU A 333 7.23 16.80 -22.40
N ASP A 334 8.41 16.26 -22.10
CA ASP A 334 9.59 17.05 -21.72
C ASP A 334 9.91 18.10 -22.81
N GLY A 335 9.94 17.65 -24.07
CA GLY A 335 10.16 18.54 -25.20
C GLY A 335 9.00 19.54 -25.42
N LEU A 336 7.75 19.14 -25.18
CA LEU A 336 6.59 20.04 -25.31
C LEU A 336 6.58 21.14 -24.24
N GLU A 337 6.93 20.82 -23.00
CA GLU A 337 7.00 21.79 -21.90
C GLU A 337 8.03 22.88 -22.20
N GLN A 338 9.26 22.48 -22.54
CA GLN A 338 10.31 23.42 -22.89
C GLN A 338 9.90 24.32 -24.07
N ARG A 339 9.37 23.73 -25.15
CA ARG A 339 8.97 24.51 -26.33
C ARG A 339 7.78 25.43 -26.04
N ALA A 340 6.83 25.03 -25.20
CA ALA A 340 5.72 25.89 -24.81
C ALA A 340 6.20 27.13 -24.03
N ASP A 341 7.17 26.96 -23.12
CA ASP A 341 7.77 28.08 -22.40
C ASP A 341 8.57 29.00 -23.32
N GLU A 342 9.33 28.44 -24.27
CA GLU A 342 10.04 29.19 -25.31
C GLU A 342 9.08 30.00 -26.19
N GLU A 343 7.91 29.44 -26.57
CA GLU A 343 6.88 30.18 -27.30
C GLU A 343 6.31 31.33 -26.48
N LEU A 344 6.05 31.12 -25.20
CA LEU A 344 5.53 32.17 -24.32
C LEU A 344 6.55 33.31 -24.17
N LEU A 345 7.84 32.98 -24.05
CA LEU A 345 8.91 33.97 -24.03
C LEU A 345 8.96 34.76 -25.34
N ARG A 346 8.95 34.06 -26.48
CA ARG A 346 8.96 34.69 -27.81
C ARG A 346 7.74 35.59 -28.04
N ALA A 347 6.57 35.19 -27.55
CA ALA A 347 5.36 35.99 -27.64
C ALA A 347 5.48 37.30 -26.84
N ARG A 348 6.06 37.24 -25.63
CA ARG A 348 6.33 38.43 -24.79
C ARG A 348 7.37 39.35 -25.41
N GLU A 349 8.43 38.79 -25.98
CA GLU A 349 9.45 39.53 -26.73
C GLU A 349 8.83 40.23 -27.94
N SER A 350 7.95 39.54 -28.68
CA SER A 350 7.23 40.12 -29.81
C SER A 350 6.34 41.28 -29.39
N LEU A 351 5.59 41.15 -28.29
CA LEU A 351 4.77 42.24 -27.74
C LEU A 351 5.63 43.44 -27.33
N THR A 352 6.77 43.20 -26.69
CA THR A 352 7.71 44.24 -26.26
C THR A 352 8.30 44.97 -27.46
N ALA A 353 8.76 44.22 -28.48
CA ALA A 353 9.33 44.80 -29.70
C ALA A 353 8.30 45.64 -30.47
N VAL A 354 7.05 45.18 -30.54
CA VAL A 354 5.97 45.91 -31.20
C VAL A 354 5.60 47.20 -30.46
N THR A 355 5.59 47.18 -29.12
CA THR A 355 5.16 48.32 -28.30
C THR A 355 6.27 49.34 -28.03
N ALA A 356 7.54 48.97 -28.25
CA ALA A 356 8.71 49.83 -28.04
C ALA A 356 8.60 51.24 -28.68
N PRO A 357 8.09 51.41 -29.92
CA PRO A 357 7.99 52.73 -30.54
C PRO A 357 7.00 53.66 -29.81
N LEU A 358 5.90 53.11 -29.29
CA LEU A 358 4.94 53.88 -28.49
C LEU A 358 5.54 54.27 -27.14
N ALA A 359 6.36 53.40 -26.55
CA ALA A 359 7.09 53.70 -25.32
C ALA A 359 8.09 54.85 -25.53
N VAL A 360 8.88 54.81 -26.61
CA VAL A 360 9.79 55.91 -27.00
C VAL A 360 9.02 57.22 -27.20
N ARG A 361 7.85 57.17 -27.86
CA ARG A 361 7.00 58.36 -28.02
C ARG A 361 6.56 58.94 -26.67
N ALA A 362 6.15 58.08 -25.72
CA ALA A 362 5.73 58.51 -24.39
C ALA A 362 6.91 59.10 -23.59
N GLU A 363 8.09 58.51 -23.69
CA GLU A 363 9.31 59.02 -23.07
C GLU A 363 9.68 60.41 -23.62
N LEU A 364 9.67 60.59 -24.94
CA LEU A 364 9.96 61.90 -25.56
C LEU A 364 8.99 62.98 -25.13
N ARG A 365 7.70 62.65 -24.94
CA ARG A 365 6.70 63.57 -24.37
C ARG A 365 7.05 63.97 -22.93
N GLY A 366 7.35 62.98 -22.08
CA GLY A 366 7.76 63.24 -20.69
C GLY A 366 9.04 64.08 -20.61
N ARG A 367 10.03 63.80 -21.46
CA ARG A 367 11.26 64.60 -21.58
C ARG A 367 10.96 66.03 -22.00
N LEU A 368 10.11 66.25 -23.00
CA LEU A 368 9.71 67.58 -23.44
C LEU A 368 9.04 68.38 -22.30
N ASP A 369 8.13 67.73 -21.56
CA ASP A 369 7.44 68.35 -20.43
C ASP A 369 8.41 68.71 -19.29
N ALA A 370 9.40 67.85 -19.01
CA ALA A 370 10.44 68.12 -18.03
C ALA A 370 11.31 69.33 -18.43
N TYR A 371 11.73 69.43 -19.69
CA TYR A 371 12.50 70.58 -20.18
C TYR A 371 11.67 71.87 -20.22
N ARG A 372 10.35 71.78 -20.47
CA ARG A 372 9.44 72.92 -20.35
C ARG A 372 9.38 73.47 -18.93
N ALA A 373 9.28 72.60 -17.94
CA ALA A 373 9.33 72.99 -16.53
C ALA A 373 10.69 73.66 -16.19
N LYS A 374 11.79 73.13 -16.74
CA LYS A 374 13.13 73.71 -16.57
C LYS A 374 13.26 75.08 -17.22
N ALA A 375 12.79 75.26 -18.45
CA ALA A 375 12.81 76.55 -19.14
C ALA A 375 12.04 77.62 -18.37
N SER A 376 10.90 77.25 -17.78
CA SER A 376 10.09 78.13 -16.93
C SER A 376 10.84 78.57 -15.67
N ARG A 377 11.58 77.67 -15.03
CA ARG A 377 12.42 77.99 -13.86
C ARG A 377 13.61 78.89 -14.18
N LEU A 378 14.11 78.85 -15.41
CA LEU A 378 15.25 79.66 -15.88
C LEU A 378 14.82 81.02 -16.46
N GLY A 379 13.53 81.35 -16.47
CA GLY A 379 13.02 82.59 -17.05
C GLY A 379 13.06 82.64 -18.58
N LEU A 380 13.35 81.50 -19.25
CA LEU A 380 13.45 81.38 -20.71
C LEU A 380 12.09 81.05 -21.36
N ALA A 381 11.00 81.11 -20.61
CA ALA A 381 9.66 80.77 -21.09
C ALA A 381 9.09 81.77 -22.12
N GLU A 382 9.57 83.01 -22.09
CA GLU A 382 9.13 84.09 -22.98
C GLU A 382 10.07 84.30 -24.17
N ASP A 383 11.20 83.59 -24.23
CA ASP A 383 12.12 83.64 -25.36
C ASP A 383 11.45 83.02 -26.59
N LEU A 384 11.20 83.86 -27.60
CA LEU A 384 10.59 83.49 -28.88
C LEU A 384 11.26 82.27 -29.51
N PHE A 385 12.59 82.17 -29.44
CA PHE A 385 13.32 81.07 -30.05
C PHE A 385 13.08 79.73 -29.32
N VAL A 386 12.99 79.77 -27.98
CA VAL A 386 12.71 78.60 -27.14
C VAL A 386 11.26 78.14 -27.32
N VAL A 387 10.32 79.09 -27.43
CA VAL A 387 8.89 78.82 -27.68
C VAL A 387 8.69 78.17 -29.05
N GLU A 388 9.30 78.70 -30.11
CA GLU A 388 9.21 78.11 -31.46
C GLU A 388 9.72 76.67 -31.50
N ARG A 389 10.86 76.40 -30.85
CA ARG A 389 11.44 75.05 -30.77
C ARG A 389 10.54 74.10 -29.98
N TYR A 390 9.92 74.56 -28.90
CA TYR A 390 8.94 73.80 -28.14
C TYR A 390 7.71 73.46 -29.00
N ASP A 391 7.16 74.43 -29.72
CA ASP A 391 5.97 74.23 -30.54
C ASP A 391 6.23 73.26 -31.69
N VAL A 392 7.41 73.31 -32.31
CA VAL A 392 7.83 72.33 -33.33
C VAL A 392 7.88 70.92 -32.73
N ALA A 393 8.54 70.74 -31.59
CA ALA A 393 8.62 69.42 -30.93
C ALA A 393 7.25 68.90 -30.50
N ARG A 394 6.39 69.78 -29.96
CA ARG A 394 5.02 69.44 -29.54
C ARG A 394 4.14 69.06 -30.72
N ARG A 395 4.19 69.80 -31.82
CA ARG A 395 3.41 69.46 -33.03
C ARG A 395 3.79 68.09 -33.56
N MET A 396 5.08 67.77 -33.61
CA MET A 396 5.58 66.46 -34.07
C MET A 396 5.16 65.32 -33.13
N LEU A 397 5.27 65.49 -31.80
CA LEU A 397 4.93 64.42 -30.85
C LEU A 397 3.43 64.16 -30.68
N TRP A 398 2.57 65.14 -30.97
CA TRP A 398 1.11 65.01 -30.87
C TRP A 398 0.40 64.79 -32.21
N SER A 399 1.13 64.74 -33.33
CA SER A 399 0.55 64.34 -34.63
C SER A 399 0.32 62.83 -34.73
N ALA A 400 -0.56 62.41 -35.64
CA ALA A 400 -0.71 61.01 -36.04
C ALA A 400 -0.81 60.95 -37.57
N PRO A 401 0.11 60.24 -38.27
CA PRO A 401 1.24 59.46 -37.73
C PRO A 401 2.44 60.35 -37.34
N CYS A 402 3.16 59.95 -36.28
CA CYS A 402 4.34 60.65 -35.74
C CYS A 402 5.63 60.04 -36.30
N ASP A 403 6.48 60.85 -36.94
CA ASP A 403 7.85 60.47 -37.27
C ASP A 403 8.71 60.58 -36.01
N LEU A 404 9.11 59.43 -35.44
CA LEU A 404 9.87 59.37 -34.19
C LEU A 404 11.27 59.97 -34.32
N VAL A 405 11.96 59.76 -35.44
CA VAL A 405 13.32 60.26 -35.66
C VAL A 405 13.31 61.78 -35.78
N ALA A 406 12.33 62.33 -36.51
CA ALA A 406 12.14 63.77 -36.59
C ALA A 406 11.76 64.38 -35.23
N ALA A 407 10.86 63.73 -34.49
CA ALA A 407 10.41 64.17 -33.18
C ALA A 407 11.54 64.17 -32.13
N GLU A 408 12.37 63.13 -32.10
CA GLU A 408 13.53 63.05 -31.20
C GLU A 408 14.52 64.20 -31.46
N ASN A 409 14.85 64.44 -32.74
CA ASN A 409 15.71 65.56 -33.14
C ASN A 409 15.10 66.93 -32.75
N ALA A 410 13.78 67.09 -32.83
CA ALA A 410 13.11 68.31 -32.39
C ALA A 410 13.21 68.51 -30.86
N VAL A 411 13.02 67.44 -30.07
CA VAL A 411 13.19 67.49 -28.61
C VAL A 411 14.65 67.80 -28.23
N LEU A 412 15.63 67.20 -28.91
CA LEU A 412 17.05 67.48 -28.66
C LEU A 412 17.42 68.94 -28.95
N ARG A 413 16.91 69.52 -30.03
CA ARG A 413 17.13 70.94 -30.34
C ARG A 413 16.49 71.87 -29.32
N TYR A 414 15.29 71.54 -28.83
CA TYR A 414 14.66 72.27 -27.73
C TYR A 414 15.49 72.15 -26.44
N GLN A 415 15.94 70.95 -26.08
CA GLN A 415 16.79 70.72 -24.93
C GLN A 415 18.07 71.57 -24.98
N ARG A 416 18.75 71.63 -26.13
CA ARG A 416 19.96 72.46 -26.33
C ARG A 416 19.67 73.95 -26.17
N ALA A 417 18.55 74.43 -26.70
CA ALA A 417 18.13 75.82 -26.55
C ALA A 417 17.90 76.19 -25.07
N VAL A 418 17.30 75.29 -24.27
CA VAL A 418 17.08 75.50 -22.84
C VAL A 418 18.38 75.41 -22.01
N THR A 419 19.37 74.63 -22.45
CA THR A 419 20.66 74.48 -21.75
C THR A 419 21.76 75.42 -22.22
N GLY A 420 21.52 76.24 -23.25
CA GLY A 420 22.50 77.20 -23.78
C GLY A 420 23.69 76.55 -24.51
N THR A 421 23.52 75.33 -25.03
CA THR A 421 24.58 74.60 -25.74
C THR A 421 24.44 74.85 -27.25
N PRO A 422 25.40 75.51 -27.94
CA PRO A 422 25.26 75.82 -29.36
C PRO A 422 25.28 74.54 -30.23
N ASP A 423 24.54 74.55 -31.35
CA ASP A 423 24.51 73.46 -32.32
C ASP A 423 25.89 73.24 -32.97
N PRO A 424 26.29 71.99 -33.30
CA PRO A 424 27.43 71.76 -34.18
C PRO A 424 27.11 72.32 -35.58
N PRO A 425 28.07 72.95 -36.28
CA PRO A 425 27.82 73.54 -37.59
C PRO A 425 27.40 72.47 -38.61
N ALA A 426 26.35 72.76 -39.37
CA ALA A 426 25.93 71.95 -40.51
C ALA A 426 27.09 71.88 -41.53
N GLY A 427 27.60 70.69 -41.78
CA GLY A 427 28.60 70.45 -42.83
C GLY A 427 28.02 70.77 -44.23
N PRO A 428 28.83 71.30 -45.15
CA PRO A 428 28.34 71.75 -46.45
C PRO A 428 27.85 70.59 -47.31
N ALA A 429 26.77 70.87 -48.06
CA ALA A 429 26.19 69.99 -49.07
C ALA A 429 27.27 69.50 -50.06
N ALA A 430 27.45 68.18 -50.11
CA ALA A 430 28.24 67.55 -51.16
C ALA A 430 27.55 67.77 -52.51
N ALA A 431 28.26 68.45 -53.41
CA ALA A 431 27.91 68.64 -54.79
C ALA A 431 27.58 67.30 -55.48
N GLY A 432 26.58 67.33 -56.36
CA GLY A 432 26.12 66.17 -57.13
C GLY A 432 27.21 65.57 -58.02
N PRO A 433 27.06 64.29 -58.41
CA PRO A 433 28.01 63.64 -59.30
C PRO A 433 27.86 64.23 -60.71
N ALA A 434 28.95 64.80 -61.22
CA ALA A 434 29.06 65.20 -62.62
C ALA A 434 29.07 63.95 -63.49
N ASP A 435 28.13 63.93 -64.43
CA ASP A 435 28.01 62.98 -65.52
C ASP A 435 29.16 63.17 -66.52
N HIS A 436 29.99 62.15 -66.72
CA HIS A 436 30.88 62.05 -67.86
C HIS A 436 30.74 60.66 -68.49
N ARG A 437 29.81 60.55 -69.42
CA ARG A 437 29.85 59.58 -70.52
C ARG A 437 30.63 60.16 -71.71
N GLY A 438 31.70 59.47 -72.11
CA GLY A 438 31.91 58.99 -73.48
C GLY A 438 32.67 59.86 -74.50
N ASP A 439 33.63 59.17 -75.14
CA ASP A 439 34.14 59.32 -76.52
C ASP A 439 35.22 60.37 -76.85
N ALA A 440 36.48 59.89 -76.96
CA ALA A 440 37.22 59.73 -78.23
C ALA A 440 38.53 58.97 -78.00
#